data_AF-A0A927G5D1-F1
#
_entry.id   AF-A0A927G5D1-F1
#
_cell.length_a   1.000
_cell.length_b   1.000
_cell.length_c   1.000
_cell.angle_alpha   90.00
_cell.angle_beta   90.00
_cell.angle_gamma   90.00
#
_symmetry.space_group_name_H-M   'P 1'
#
loop_
_entity.id
_entity.type
_entity.pdbx_description
1 polymer ?
#
loop_
_entity_poly.entity_id
_entity_poly.type
_entity_poly.pdbx_seq_one_letter_code
_entity_poly.pdbx_strand_id
1 'polypeptide(L)'
;MTTNLSLLRKWREETIATVGSDYQKLNTFHDELIRKAFLIAIEKVKSVQGDPPAHFAFFLMGSSGRGEQSVWSDQDHGMIFDGSEKCNSYFLALGEEVSTIMSELGYAYCDGKVMSSNPLWCKSKQQWQKQIEDWLDEQSWESIRHFTTFFDSRVLIGDQQLLLELKEYVFLRLERDHGLYQRFVENVSHLKKGIGLFGQLLTTDHGEEAGTINMKEKVFFLYVNSLRILALKEGLTVASTISRFNNLPDSYETIKGYKKDFVDLLQFRLAFQKDSKSYENVHLLKISRLTKQEKQELKRIMKNGYKLFADTRAIIEKGVQNGD
;
A
#
# COMPACT_ATOMS: atom_id res chain seq x y z
N MET A 1 30.70 7.88 2.40
CA MET A 1 29.27 7.50 2.33
C MET A 1 29.05 6.06 1.87
N THR A 2 29.75 5.60 0.84
CA THR A 2 29.64 4.22 0.28
C THR A 2 29.81 3.11 1.32
N THR A 3 30.72 3.29 2.29
CA THR A 3 30.96 2.35 3.40
C THR A 3 29.76 2.22 4.36
N ASN A 4 28.90 3.24 4.47
CA ASN A 4 27.73 3.19 5.35
C ASN A 4 26.57 2.43 4.68
N LEU A 5 26.38 2.61 3.37
CA LEU A 5 25.32 1.94 2.62
C LEU A 5 25.59 0.44 2.44
N SER A 6 26.85 0.03 2.26
CA SER A 6 27.19 -1.39 2.21
C SER A 6 26.92 -2.11 3.54
N LEU A 7 27.20 -1.45 4.68
CA LEU A 7 26.88 -1.96 6.01
C LEU A 7 25.36 -2.07 6.22
N LEU A 8 24.59 -1.07 5.81
CA LEU A 8 23.13 -1.12 5.90
C LEU A 8 22.52 -2.20 5.02
N ARG A 9 23.07 -2.43 3.82
CA ARG A 9 22.63 -3.53 2.94
C ARG A 9 22.91 -4.89 3.57
N LYS A 10 24.11 -5.08 4.14
CA LYS A 10 24.45 -6.32 4.88
C LYS A 10 23.52 -6.51 6.08
N TRP A 11 23.28 -5.45 6.85
CA TRP A 11 22.34 -5.47 7.98
C TRP A 11 20.92 -5.85 7.54
N ARG A 12 20.47 -5.39 6.37
CA ARG A 12 19.19 -5.81 5.77
C ARG A 12 19.14 -7.31 5.52
N GLU A 13 20.15 -7.85 4.85
CA GLU A 13 20.20 -9.28 4.51
C GLU A 13 20.18 -10.16 5.78
N GLU A 14 20.99 -9.82 6.78
CA GLU A 14 21.07 -10.54 8.07
C GLU A 14 19.77 -10.42 8.88
N THR A 15 19.17 -9.23 8.93
CA THR A 15 17.96 -9.01 9.75
C THR A 15 16.74 -9.65 9.10
N ILE A 16 16.56 -9.54 7.78
CA ILE A 16 15.48 -10.22 7.05
C ILE A 16 15.51 -11.73 7.26
N ALA A 17 16.69 -12.35 7.33
CA ALA A 17 16.81 -13.77 7.62
C ALA A 17 16.23 -14.16 8.99
N THR A 18 16.22 -13.22 9.94
CA THR A 18 15.73 -13.42 11.31
C THR A 18 14.25 -13.06 11.46
N VAL A 19 13.80 -11.97 10.82
CA VAL A 19 12.44 -11.44 11.00
C VAL A 19 11.47 -11.79 9.87
N GLY A 20 11.96 -12.34 8.76
CA GLY A 20 11.19 -12.55 7.53
C GLY A 20 10.04 -13.55 7.62
N SER A 21 9.92 -14.28 8.72
CA SER A 21 8.80 -15.21 8.99
C SER A 21 7.68 -14.59 9.84
N ASP A 22 7.82 -13.35 10.29
CA ASP A 22 6.83 -12.64 11.11
C ASP A 22 6.52 -11.29 10.47
N TYR A 23 5.28 -11.12 9.97
CA TYR A 23 4.94 -9.93 9.20
C TYR A 23 5.05 -8.64 10.01
N GLN A 24 4.84 -8.68 11.33
CA GLN A 24 4.93 -7.49 12.18
C GLN A 24 6.38 -7.08 12.39
N LYS A 25 7.24 -8.04 12.74
CA LYS A 25 8.68 -7.79 12.91
C LYS A 25 9.33 -7.36 11.59
N LEU A 26 8.95 -7.99 10.47
CA LEU A 26 9.43 -7.62 9.15
C LEU A 26 9.07 -6.19 8.77
N ASN A 27 7.82 -5.77 8.98
CA ASN A 27 7.40 -4.41 8.64
C ASN A 27 7.98 -3.35 9.60
N THR A 28 8.17 -3.69 10.87
CA THR A 28 8.91 -2.84 11.82
C THR A 28 10.35 -2.62 11.34
N PHE A 29 10.99 -3.69 10.86
CA PHE A 29 12.34 -3.61 10.30
C PHE A 29 12.40 -2.79 9.01
N HIS A 30 11.43 -2.96 8.09
CA HIS A 30 11.35 -2.13 6.87
C HIS A 30 11.31 -0.65 7.22
N ASP A 31 10.48 -0.25 8.20
CA ASP A 31 10.38 1.14 8.66
C ASP A 31 11.70 1.67 9.20
N GLU A 32 12.41 0.87 10.01
CA GLU A 32 13.69 1.25 10.56
C GLU A 32 14.72 1.49 9.44
N LEU A 33 14.78 0.57 8.47
CA LEU A 33 15.70 0.69 7.35
C LEU A 33 15.38 1.89 6.46
N ILE A 34 14.10 2.13 6.15
CA ILE A 34 13.68 3.28 5.35
C ILE A 34 13.95 4.60 6.11
N ARG A 35 13.77 4.62 7.43
CA ARG A 35 14.14 5.78 8.26
C ARG A 35 15.63 6.07 8.18
N LYS A 36 16.50 5.05 8.29
CA LYS A 36 17.94 5.24 8.14
C LYS A 36 18.31 5.73 6.73
N ALA A 37 17.67 5.18 5.69
CA ALA A 37 17.85 5.64 4.31
C ALA A 37 17.52 7.13 4.15
N PHE A 38 16.38 7.55 4.68
CA PHE A 38 15.95 8.96 4.66
C PHE A 38 16.92 9.88 5.41
N LEU A 39 17.38 9.47 6.61
CA LEU A 39 18.32 10.27 7.40
C LEU A 39 19.66 10.47 6.66
N ILE A 40 20.11 9.48 5.90
CA ILE A 40 21.30 9.64 5.05
C ILE A 40 21.01 10.59 3.87
N ALA A 41 19.85 10.45 3.23
CA ALA A 41 19.44 11.29 2.12
C ALA A 41 19.33 12.77 2.51
N ILE A 42 18.69 13.07 3.64
CA ILE A 42 18.50 14.45 4.08
C ILE A 42 19.81 15.12 4.47
N GLU A 43 20.75 14.41 5.13
CA GLU A 43 22.05 14.99 5.46
C GLU A 43 22.90 15.26 4.21
N LYS A 44 22.80 14.43 3.17
CA LYS A 44 23.43 14.71 1.87
C LYS A 44 22.87 15.98 1.24
N VAL A 45 21.55 16.09 1.11
CA VAL A 45 20.92 17.28 0.51
C VAL A 45 21.25 18.53 1.32
N LYS A 46 21.20 18.43 2.66
CA LYS A 46 21.59 19.53 3.56
C LYS A 46 23.02 20.03 3.35
N SER A 47 23.96 19.13 3.06
CA SER A 47 25.36 19.49 2.83
C SER A 47 25.57 20.33 1.56
N VAL A 48 24.60 20.34 0.63
CA VAL A 48 24.67 21.06 -0.64
C VAL A 48 23.71 22.24 -0.70
N GLN A 49 22.48 22.07 -0.18
CA GLN A 49 21.38 23.03 -0.35
C GLN A 49 20.95 23.73 0.96
N GLY A 50 21.54 23.36 2.10
CA GLY A 50 21.14 23.88 3.41
C GLY A 50 19.96 23.14 4.03
N ASP A 51 19.42 23.65 5.14
CA ASP A 51 18.30 23.01 5.83
C ASP A 51 17.00 22.98 4.99
N PRO A 52 16.07 22.04 5.26
CA PRO A 52 14.77 22.02 4.62
C PRO A 52 14.07 23.39 4.69
N PRO A 53 13.62 23.95 3.57
CA PRO A 53 13.11 25.32 3.52
C PRO A 53 11.68 25.48 4.09
N ALA A 54 11.07 24.39 4.55
CA ALA A 54 9.71 24.34 5.09
C ALA A 54 9.53 23.10 5.98
N HIS A 55 8.49 23.12 6.82
CA HIS A 55 8.00 21.90 7.46
C HIS A 55 7.50 20.91 6.40
N PHE A 56 7.74 19.63 6.61
CA PHE A 56 7.41 18.60 5.64
C PHE A 56 7.04 17.28 6.32
N ALA A 57 6.42 16.40 5.55
CA ALA A 57 6.10 15.04 5.89
C ALA A 57 6.60 14.12 4.78
N PHE A 58 7.45 13.17 5.13
CA PHE A 58 7.77 12.01 4.29
C PHE A 58 6.88 10.84 4.72
N PHE A 59 6.12 10.31 3.78
CA PHE A 59 5.12 9.28 4.04
C PHE A 59 5.30 8.09 3.11
N LEU A 60 4.93 6.93 3.62
CA LEU A 60 4.94 5.66 2.90
C LEU A 60 3.54 5.40 2.35
N MET A 61 3.43 4.73 1.22
CA MET A 61 2.19 4.39 0.53
C MET A 61 2.14 2.91 0.19
N GLY A 62 1.02 2.46 -0.38
CA GLY A 62 0.89 1.10 -0.85
C GLY A 62 1.10 0.07 0.27
N SER A 63 1.82 -1.02 -0.01
CA SER A 63 2.11 -2.04 1.00
C SER A 63 2.94 -1.48 2.17
N SER A 64 3.85 -0.52 1.91
CA SER A 64 4.66 0.12 2.93
C SER A 64 3.83 1.01 3.87
N GLY A 65 2.93 1.81 3.30
CA GLY A 65 1.98 2.62 4.05
C GLY A 65 1.03 1.78 4.90
N ARG A 66 0.58 0.63 4.40
CA ARG A 66 -0.29 -0.29 5.15
C ARG A 66 0.42 -1.17 6.18
N GLY A 67 1.76 -1.21 6.20
CA GLY A 67 2.52 -2.14 7.04
C GLY A 67 2.36 -3.60 6.61
N GLU A 68 2.31 -3.82 5.30
CA GLU A 68 2.03 -5.10 4.65
C GLU A 68 3.11 -5.45 3.61
N GLN A 69 4.34 -4.98 3.78
CA GLN A 69 5.47 -5.35 2.93
C GLN A 69 5.84 -6.83 3.11
N SER A 70 6.39 -7.40 2.04
CA SER A 70 7.06 -8.71 2.02
C SER A 70 8.57 -8.55 2.01
N VAL A 71 9.30 -9.67 2.13
CA VAL A 71 10.78 -9.72 2.09
C VAL A 71 11.35 -8.91 0.92
N TRP A 72 10.76 -9.07 -0.26
CA TRP A 72 10.98 -8.20 -1.41
C TRP A 72 9.81 -7.24 -1.56
N SER A 73 10.13 -5.96 -1.71
CA SER A 73 9.17 -4.88 -1.89
C SER A 73 9.80 -3.81 -2.78
N ASP A 74 8.95 -3.15 -3.57
CA ASP A 74 9.26 -1.90 -4.23
C ASP A 74 9.15 -0.71 -3.26
N GLN A 75 9.47 0.47 -3.78
CA GLN A 75 9.41 1.74 -3.10
C GLN A 75 8.11 2.48 -3.42
N ASP A 76 7.25 2.65 -2.41
CA ASP A 76 6.04 3.48 -2.50
C ASP A 76 6.11 4.58 -1.43
N HIS A 77 6.48 5.81 -1.80
CA HIS A 77 6.63 6.91 -0.86
C HIS A 77 6.37 8.29 -1.50
N GLY A 78 6.07 9.28 -0.67
CA GLY A 78 5.75 10.64 -1.09
C GLY A 78 6.19 11.69 -0.08
N MET A 79 6.09 12.96 -0.49
CA MET A 79 6.44 14.12 0.31
C MET A 79 5.36 15.20 0.21
N ILE A 80 4.96 15.72 1.37
CA ILE A 80 4.14 16.92 1.50
C ILE A 80 4.98 17.97 2.22
N PHE A 81 4.93 19.22 1.79
CA PHE A 81 5.57 20.32 2.51
C PHE A 81 4.65 21.53 2.64
N ASP A 82 4.83 22.28 3.72
CA ASP A 82 4.09 23.51 4.00
C ASP A 82 4.90 24.73 3.59
N GLY A 83 4.93 24.98 2.29
CA GLY A 83 5.73 26.05 1.71
C GLY A 83 5.30 26.40 0.29
N SER A 84 5.87 27.48 -0.23
CA SER A 84 5.63 27.91 -1.61
C SER A 84 6.26 26.95 -2.62
N GLU A 85 5.88 27.08 -3.90
CA GLU A 85 6.47 26.28 -4.98
C GLU A 85 7.98 26.45 -5.14
N LYS A 86 8.58 27.49 -4.57
CA LYS A 86 10.05 27.67 -4.52
C LYS A 86 10.76 26.56 -3.74
N CYS A 87 10.05 25.87 -2.85
CA CYS A 87 10.58 24.74 -2.09
C CYS A 87 10.63 23.43 -2.90
N ASN A 88 9.96 23.37 -4.07
CA ASN A 88 9.84 22.15 -4.87
C ASN A 88 11.21 21.54 -5.22
N SER A 89 12.17 22.36 -5.64
CA SER A 89 13.49 21.87 -6.05
C SER A 89 14.21 21.14 -4.92
N TYR A 90 14.14 21.67 -3.69
CA TYR A 90 14.74 21.05 -2.51
C TYR A 90 14.11 19.68 -2.22
N PHE A 91 12.77 19.62 -2.15
CA PHE A 91 12.08 18.39 -1.78
C PHE A 91 12.10 17.33 -2.88
N LEU A 92 12.14 17.72 -4.15
CA LEU A 92 12.38 16.81 -5.27
C LEU A 92 13.80 16.23 -5.23
N ALA A 93 14.82 17.06 -4.97
CA ALA A 93 16.19 16.58 -4.81
C ALA A 93 16.31 15.61 -3.62
N LEU A 94 15.63 15.91 -2.50
CA LEU A 94 15.53 14.98 -1.38
C LEU A 94 14.83 13.69 -1.77
N GLY A 95 13.74 13.76 -2.52
CA GLY A 95 13.03 12.60 -3.02
C GLY A 95 13.89 11.72 -3.92
N GLU A 96 14.70 12.32 -4.79
CA GLU A 96 15.67 11.62 -5.65
C GLU A 96 16.76 10.90 -4.85
N GLU A 97 17.35 11.56 -3.85
CA GLU A 97 18.35 10.94 -2.97
C GLU A 97 17.76 9.79 -2.14
N VAL A 98 16.53 9.95 -1.62
CA VAL A 98 15.83 8.87 -0.90
C VAL A 98 15.62 7.67 -1.82
N SER A 99 15.09 7.88 -3.02
CA SER A 99 14.82 6.79 -3.96
C SER A 99 16.10 6.06 -4.39
N THR A 100 17.19 6.81 -4.60
CA THR A 100 18.50 6.27 -4.94
C THR A 100 19.04 5.39 -3.81
N ILE A 101 19.06 5.90 -2.58
CA ILE A 101 19.56 5.15 -1.42
C ILE A 101 18.72 3.90 -1.16
N MET A 102 17.38 4.00 -1.23
CA MET A 102 16.52 2.83 -1.06
C MET A 102 16.78 1.76 -2.13
N SER A 103 17.09 2.18 -3.37
CA SER A 103 17.48 1.28 -4.46
C SER A 103 18.79 0.55 -4.13
N GLU A 104 19.81 1.27 -3.66
CA GLU A 104 21.08 0.68 -3.22
C GLU A 104 20.91 -0.32 -2.05
N LEU A 105 19.92 -0.09 -1.19
CA LEU A 105 19.56 -0.98 -0.08
C LEU A 105 18.71 -2.18 -0.52
N GLY A 106 18.33 -2.28 -1.80
CA GLY A 106 17.63 -3.44 -2.36
C GLY A 106 16.11 -3.32 -2.44
N TYR A 107 15.56 -2.11 -2.40
CA TYR A 107 14.16 -1.85 -2.75
C TYR A 107 14.06 -1.45 -4.23
N ALA A 108 13.36 -2.23 -5.05
CA ALA A 108 13.21 -1.92 -6.46
C ALA A 108 12.47 -0.59 -6.67
N TYR A 109 12.85 0.18 -7.70
CA TYR A 109 12.06 1.32 -8.14
C TYR A 109 10.63 0.86 -8.48
N CYS A 110 9.63 1.64 -8.10
CA CYS A 110 8.24 1.31 -8.42
C CYS A 110 7.96 1.57 -9.91
N ASP A 111 7.49 0.54 -10.63
CA ASP A 111 7.10 0.64 -12.04
C ASP A 111 6.04 1.73 -12.27
N GLY A 112 5.16 1.93 -11.28
CA GLY A 112 4.14 2.98 -11.27
C GLY A 112 4.65 4.37 -10.90
N LYS A 113 5.96 4.53 -10.69
CA LYS A 113 6.63 5.79 -10.33
C LYS A 113 6.06 6.46 -9.06
N VAL A 114 5.64 5.65 -8.07
CA VAL A 114 5.06 6.09 -6.78
C VAL A 114 6.15 6.47 -5.79
N MET A 115 6.95 7.48 -6.12
CA MET A 115 8.13 7.86 -5.34
C MET A 115 8.23 9.37 -5.23
N SER A 116 8.74 9.88 -4.12
CA SER A 116 8.91 11.33 -3.90
C SER A 116 9.93 11.99 -4.84
N SER A 117 10.66 11.22 -5.65
CA SER A 117 11.45 11.70 -6.78
C SER A 117 10.59 12.12 -7.99
N ASN A 118 9.33 11.71 -8.02
CA ASN A 118 8.36 12.10 -9.04
C ASN A 118 7.50 13.28 -8.53
N PRO A 119 7.38 14.39 -9.29
CA PRO A 119 6.54 15.53 -8.91
C PRO A 119 5.07 15.19 -8.64
N LEU A 120 4.55 14.07 -9.13
CA LEU A 120 3.21 13.59 -8.77
C LEU A 120 3.08 13.28 -7.26
N TRP A 121 4.18 12.88 -6.61
CA TRP A 121 4.22 12.44 -5.22
C TRP A 121 5.05 13.35 -4.30
N CYS A 122 5.49 14.51 -4.79
CA CYS A 122 6.23 15.50 -4.02
C CYS A 122 5.70 16.90 -4.34
N LYS A 123 4.90 17.46 -3.43
CA LYS A 123 4.15 18.70 -3.66
C LYS A 123 3.92 19.48 -2.37
N SER A 124 3.56 20.75 -2.50
CA SER A 124 3.07 21.53 -1.37
C SER A 124 1.72 20.99 -0.90
N LYS A 125 1.32 21.26 0.35
CA LYS A 125 0.01 20.91 0.89
C LYS A 125 -1.14 21.39 -0.01
N GLN A 126 -1.08 22.62 -0.49
CA GLN A 126 -2.09 23.20 -1.38
C GLN A 126 -2.18 22.46 -2.72
N GLN A 127 -1.04 22.14 -3.33
CA GLN A 127 -1.00 21.40 -4.59
C GLN A 127 -1.49 19.95 -4.42
N TRP A 128 -1.22 19.32 -3.28
CA TRP A 128 -1.76 18.02 -2.92
C TRP A 128 -3.28 18.02 -2.83
N GLN A 129 -3.86 19.01 -2.14
CA GLN A 129 -5.32 19.14 -2.03
C GLN A 129 -5.96 19.23 -3.42
N LYS A 130 -5.44 20.10 -4.29
CA LYS A 130 -5.90 20.23 -5.68
C LYS A 130 -5.78 18.91 -6.46
N GLN A 131 -4.65 18.21 -6.35
CA GLN A 131 -4.44 16.95 -7.05
C GLN A 131 -5.43 15.86 -6.59
N ILE A 132 -5.76 15.81 -5.30
CA ILE A 132 -6.76 14.89 -4.76
C ILE A 132 -8.14 15.21 -5.34
N GLU A 133 -8.52 16.49 -5.44
CA GLU A 133 -9.76 16.91 -6.11
C GLU A 133 -9.78 16.45 -7.57
N ASP A 134 -8.71 16.75 -8.31
CA ASP A 134 -8.59 16.40 -9.72
C ASP A 134 -8.74 14.87 -9.92
N TRP A 135 -8.13 14.04 -9.05
CA TRP A 135 -8.28 12.59 -9.12
C TRP A 135 -9.69 12.09 -8.82
N LEU A 136 -10.37 12.72 -7.86
CA LEU A 136 -11.74 12.36 -7.50
C LEU A 136 -12.75 12.84 -8.56
N ASP A 137 -12.47 13.94 -9.25
CA ASP A 137 -13.32 14.49 -10.30
C ASP A 137 -13.15 13.75 -11.64
N GLU A 138 -11.92 13.37 -12.01
CA GLU A 138 -11.64 12.67 -13.27
C GLU A 138 -12.26 11.26 -13.32
N GLN A 139 -12.25 10.54 -12.19
CA GLN A 139 -12.83 9.20 -12.04
C GLN A 139 -12.35 8.15 -13.05
N SER A 140 -11.22 8.38 -13.72
CA SER A 140 -10.55 7.39 -14.56
C SER A 140 -9.98 6.25 -13.72
N TRP A 141 -9.72 5.10 -14.34
CA TRP A 141 -9.11 3.97 -13.63
C TRP A 141 -7.76 4.35 -12.98
N GLU A 142 -6.98 5.18 -13.67
CA GLU A 142 -5.67 5.64 -13.21
C GLU A 142 -5.77 6.63 -12.04
N SER A 143 -6.64 7.63 -12.14
CA SER A 143 -6.87 8.62 -11.07
C SER A 143 -7.38 7.96 -9.78
N ILE A 144 -8.32 7.01 -9.87
CA ILE A 144 -8.79 6.24 -8.72
C ILE A 144 -7.65 5.38 -8.12
N ARG A 145 -6.78 4.81 -8.95
CA ARG A 145 -5.60 4.07 -8.48
C ARG A 145 -4.60 5.00 -7.76
N HIS A 146 -4.38 6.20 -8.26
CA HIS A 146 -3.53 7.19 -7.58
C HIS A 146 -4.13 7.62 -6.24
N PHE A 147 -5.41 7.98 -6.22
CA PHE A 147 -6.13 8.34 -5.01
C PHE A 147 -6.07 7.22 -3.96
N THR A 148 -6.38 5.97 -4.34
CA THR A 148 -6.38 4.85 -3.39
C THR A 148 -4.98 4.50 -2.89
N THR A 149 -3.94 4.69 -3.71
CA THR A 149 -2.53 4.58 -3.30
C THR A 149 -2.18 5.67 -2.28
N PHE A 150 -2.58 6.92 -2.53
CA PHE A 150 -2.42 8.04 -1.59
C PHE A 150 -3.17 7.77 -0.28
N PHE A 151 -4.41 7.29 -0.32
CA PHE A 151 -5.20 7.07 0.90
C PHE A 151 -4.62 5.97 1.80
N ASP A 152 -3.89 5.02 1.21
CA ASP A 152 -3.10 4.00 1.90
C ASP A 152 -1.76 4.52 2.44
N SER A 153 -1.68 5.79 2.81
CA SER A 153 -0.45 6.41 3.30
C SER A 153 -0.35 6.51 4.83
N ARG A 154 0.88 6.54 5.34
CA ARG A 154 1.18 7.00 6.70
C ARG A 154 2.51 7.74 6.76
N VAL A 155 2.61 8.73 7.64
CA VAL A 155 3.86 9.46 7.84
C VAL A 155 4.90 8.57 8.52
N LEU A 156 6.11 8.57 7.98
CA LEU A 156 7.28 7.94 8.61
C LEU A 156 8.14 8.99 9.32
N ILE A 157 8.35 10.15 8.69
CA ILE A 157 9.22 11.23 9.18
C ILE A 157 8.56 12.59 8.91
N GLY A 158 8.71 13.52 9.84
CA GLY A 158 8.19 14.88 9.70
C GLY A 158 6.82 15.07 10.33
N ASP A 159 6.10 16.08 9.88
CA ASP A 159 4.85 16.53 10.47
C ASP A 159 3.67 15.63 10.07
N GLN A 160 3.05 14.96 11.04
CA GLN A 160 1.91 14.08 10.80
C GLN A 160 0.65 14.84 10.40
N GLN A 161 0.50 16.10 10.82
CA GLN A 161 -0.70 16.89 10.56
C GLN A 161 -0.89 17.17 9.07
N LEU A 162 0.20 17.40 8.33
CA LEU A 162 0.13 17.66 6.88
C LEU A 162 -0.57 16.55 6.10
N LEU A 163 -0.35 15.29 6.47
CA LEU A 163 -1.03 14.16 5.82
C LEU A 163 -2.44 13.96 6.39
N LEU A 164 -2.63 14.15 7.70
CA LEU A 164 -3.91 13.98 8.35
C LEU A 164 -4.95 14.93 7.77
N GLU A 165 -4.63 16.22 7.66
CA GLU A 165 -5.54 17.24 7.13
C GLU A 165 -5.96 16.95 5.68
N LEU A 166 -5.03 16.44 4.84
CA LEU A 166 -5.36 16.03 3.47
C LEU A 166 -6.31 14.82 3.43
N LYS A 167 -6.15 13.87 4.36
CA LYS A 167 -7.07 12.72 4.47
C LYS A 167 -8.44 13.12 5.01
N GLU A 168 -8.49 14.06 5.95
CA GLU A 168 -9.75 14.60 6.46
C GLU A 168 -10.49 15.39 5.37
N TYR A 169 -9.75 16.12 4.53
CA TYR A 169 -10.31 16.81 3.35
C TYR A 169 -11.03 15.85 2.39
N VAL A 170 -10.50 14.63 2.21
CA VAL A 170 -11.13 13.60 1.37
C VAL A 170 -12.55 13.28 1.86
N PHE A 171 -12.78 13.19 3.17
CA PHE A 171 -14.10 12.87 3.70
C PHE A 171 -15.12 13.97 3.38
N LEU A 172 -14.73 15.24 3.50
CA LEU A 172 -15.57 16.37 3.11
C LEU A 172 -15.96 16.32 1.62
N ARG A 173 -15.08 15.81 0.76
CA ARG A 173 -15.35 15.62 -0.68
C ARG A 173 -16.28 14.44 -0.94
N LEU A 174 -16.17 13.35 -0.18
CA LEU A 174 -17.00 12.16 -0.32
C LEU A 174 -18.42 12.36 0.22
N GLU A 175 -18.59 13.13 1.31
CA GLU A 175 -19.90 13.54 1.84
C GLU A 175 -20.73 14.34 0.82
N ARG A 176 -20.07 15.01 -0.13
CA ARG A 176 -20.75 15.81 -1.16
C ARG A 176 -21.12 15.01 -2.40
N ASP A 177 -20.58 13.80 -2.56
CA ASP A 177 -20.68 13.01 -3.79
C ASP A 177 -20.59 11.51 -3.47
N HIS A 178 -21.71 10.99 -2.96
CA HIS A 178 -21.84 9.58 -2.63
C HIS A 178 -21.64 8.65 -3.84
N GLY A 179 -21.73 9.16 -5.08
CA GLY A 179 -21.45 8.41 -6.30
C GLY A 179 -20.02 7.87 -6.38
N LEU A 180 -19.07 8.55 -5.73
CA LEU A 180 -17.66 8.11 -5.68
C LEU A 180 -17.49 6.74 -5.02
N TYR A 181 -18.33 6.38 -4.04
CA TYR A 181 -18.26 5.06 -3.42
C TYR A 181 -18.57 3.93 -4.42
N GLN A 182 -19.53 4.15 -5.33
CA GLN A 182 -19.82 3.18 -6.40
C GLN A 182 -18.63 3.03 -7.34
N ARG A 183 -17.94 4.12 -7.69
CA ARG A 183 -16.73 4.08 -8.52
C ARG A 183 -15.60 3.28 -7.87
N PHE A 184 -15.41 3.41 -6.56
CA PHE A 184 -14.42 2.58 -5.86
C PHE A 184 -14.78 1.09 -5.92
N VAL A 185 -16.06 0.73 -5.76
CA VAL A 185 -16.52 -0.66 -5.88
C VAL A 185 -16.37 -1.19 -7.32
N GLU A 186 -16.70 -0.39 -8.32
CA GLU A 186 -16.54 -0.74 -9.74
C GLU A 186 -15.07 -0.99 -10.07
N ASN A 187 -14.15 -0.14 -9.61
CA ASN A 187 -12.71 -0.29 -9.83
C ASN A 187 -12.19 -1.67 -9.36
N VAL A 188 -12.66 -2.15 -8.21
CA VAL A 188 -12.31 -3.47 -7.67
C VAL A 188 -12.94 -4.61 -8.48
N SER A 189 -14.12 -4.38 -9.05
CA SER A 189 -14.82 -5.39 -9.86
C SER A 189 -14.10 -5.75 -11.15
N HIS A 190 -13.21 -4.88 -11.63
CA HIS A 190 -12.35 -5.13 -12.78
C HIS A 190 -11.16 -6.05 -12.48
N LEU A 191 -10.89 -6.38 -11.22
CA LEU A 191 -9.82 -7.31 -10.86
C LEU A 191 -10.12 -8.71 -11.43
N LYS A 192 -9.12 -9.32 -12.07
CA LYS A 192 -9.25 -10.64 -12.68
C LYS A 192 -9.57 -11.69 -11.60
N LYS A 193 -10.59 -12.52 -11.79
CA LYS A 193 -10.96 -13.60 -10.84
C LYS A 193 -9.84 -14.63 -10.66
N GLY A 194 -9.59 -15.07 -9.43
CA GLY A 194 -8.61 -16.11 -9.05
C GLY A 194 -9.24 -17.44 -8.66
N ILE A 195 -10.57 -17.49 -8.52
CA ILE A 195 -11.34 -18.71 -8.28
C ILE A 195 -12.45 -18.84 -9.33
N GLY A 196 -12.59 -20.06 -9.87
CA GLY A 196 -13.63 -20.46 -10.81
C GLY A 196 -14.77 -21.21 -10.13
N LEU A 197 -15.63 -21.82 -10.93
CA LEU A 197 -16.73 -22.66 -10.43
C LEU A 197 -16.20 -23.78 -9.53
N PHE A 198 -17.00 -24.18 -8.52
CA PHE A 198 -16.65 -25.23 -7.55
C PHE A 198 -15.33 -25.02 -6.78
N GLY A 199 -14.84 -23.79 -6.67
CA GLY A 199 -13.62 -23.49 -5.90
C GLY A 199 -12.33 -23.96 -6.59
N GLN A 200 -12.34 -24.07 -7.93
CA GLN A 200 -11.14 -24.26 -8.72
C GLN A 200 -10.24 -23.02 -8.62
N LEU A 201 -8.95 -23.22 -8.35
CA LEU A 201 -7.97 -22.15 -8.41
C LEU A 201 -7.66 -21.86 -9.87
N LEU A 202 -7.82 -20.60 -10.29
CA LEU A 202 -7.53 -20.15 -11.65
C LEU A 202 -6.09 -19.64 -11.70
N THR A 203 -5.23 -20.40 -12.37
CA THR A 203 -3.82 -20.07 -12.59
C THR A 203 -3.62 -19.38 -13.94
N THR A 204 -2.45 -18.79 -14.15
CA THR A 204 -2.01 -18.40 -15.50
C THR A 204 -1.93 -19.64 -16.39
N ASP A 205 -2.55 -19.60 -17.58
CA ASP A 205 -2.71 -20.76 -18.46
C ASP A 205 -1.49 -21.04 -19.36
N HIS A 206 -0.71 -20.01 -19.70
CA HIS A 206 0.37 -20.08 -20.68
C HIS A 206 1.61 -19.26 -20.28
N GLY A 207 2.76 -19.56 -20.90
CA GLY A 207 4.03 -18.84 -20.69
C GLY A 207 4.85 -19.33 -19.49
N GLU A 208 5.91 -18.60 -19.16
CA GLU A 208 6.83 -18.96 -18.06
C GLU A 208 6.17 -18.97 -16.68
N GLU A 209 5.05 -18.26 -16.55
CA GLU A 209 4.25 -18.16 -15.33
C GLU A 209 3.12 -19.21 -15.25
N ALA A 210 3.04 -20.14 -16.20
CA ALA A 210 1.97 -21.14 -16.23
C ALA A 210 1.88 -21.92 -14.91
N GLY A 211 0.65 -22.10 -14.40
CA GLY A 211 0.39 -22.78 -13.13
C GLY A 211 0.65 -21.93 -11.88
N THR A 212 0.88 -20.62 -12.03
CA THR A 212 0.99 -19.68 -10.90
C THR A 212 -0.31 -18.94 -10.62
N ILE A 213 -0.46 -18.43 -9.38
CA ILE A 213 -1.46 -17.43 -9.00
C ILE A 213 -0.73 -16.16 -8.58
N ASN A 214 -1.11 -15.01 -9.16
CA ASN A 214 -0.69 -13.71 -8.66
C ASN A 214 -1.44 -13.39 -7.36
N MET A 215 -0.77 -13.56 -6.22
CA MET A 215 -1.40 -13.43 -4.91
C MET A 215 -1.86 -12.00 -4.60
N LYS A 216 -1.18 -10.99 -5.16
CA LYS A 216 -1.51 -9.57 -4.98
C LYS A 216 -2.88 -9.26 -5.57
N GLU A 217 -3.07 -9.57 -6.85
CA GLU A 217 -4.31 -9.27 -7.58
C GLU A 217 -5.46 -10.19 -7.21
N LYS A 218 -5.17 -11.49 -7.02
CA LYS A 218 -6.21 -12.53 -6.88
C LYS A 218 -6.70 -12.73 -5.45
N VAL A 219 -5.94 -12.23 -4.45
CA VAL A 219 -6.23 -12.50 -3.04
C VAL A 219 -6.16 -11.24 -2.20
N PHE A 220 -4.99 -10.59 -2.10
CA PHE A 220 -4.79 -9.44 -1.21
C PHE A 220 -5.71 -8.27 -1.54
N PHE A 221 -5.82 -7.91 -2.82
CA PHE A 221 -6.60 -6.75 -3.24
C PHE A 221 -8.08 -6.84 -2.88
N LEU A 222 -8.68 -8.03 -2.76
CA LEU A 222 -10.06 -8.15 -2.29
C LEU A 222 -10.20 -7.63 -0.86
N TYR A 223 -9.31 -8.03 0.04
CA TYR A 223 -9.32 -7.57 1.44
C TYR A 223 -8.95 -6.09 1.54
N VAL A 224 -7.82 -5.69 0.95
CA VAL A 224 -7.30 -4.33 1.04
C VAL A 224 -8.31 -3.32 0.52
N ASN A 225 -8.89 -3.56 -0.66
CA ASN A 225 -9.85 -2.61 -1.22
C ASN A 225 -11.18 -2.60 -0.46
N SER A 226 -11.68 -3.77 -0.02
CA SER A 226 -12.91 -3.82 0.78
C SER A 226 -12.80 -2.95 2.04
N LEU A 227 -11.71 -3.13 2.79
CA LEU A 227 -11.50 -2.39 4.03
C LEU A 227 -11.16 -0.92 3.74
N ARG A 228 -10.50 -0.60 2.63
CA ARG A 228 -10.29 0.79 2.20
C ARG A 228 -11.61 1.50 1.95
N ILE A 229 -12.51 0.87 1.21
CA ILE A 229 -13.83 1.44 0.88
C ILE A 229 -14.64 1.69 2.14
N LEU A 230 -14.66 0.74 3.07
CA LEU A 230 -15.35 0.92 4.36
C LEU A 230 -14.67 1.99 5.22
N ALA A 231 -13.34 2.07 5.22
CA ALA A 231 -12.62 3.14 5.91
C ALA A 231 -12.96 4.53 5.34
N LEU A 232 -13.10 4.65 4.02
CA LEU A 232 -13.55 5.89 3.36
C LEU A 232 -14.99 6.24 3.72
N LYS A 233 -15.88 5.24 3.85
CA LYS A 233 -17.26 5.44 4.27
C LYS A 233 -17.36 5.89 5.73
N GLU A 234 -16.55 5.32 6.61
CA GLU A 234 -16.60 5.56 8.06
C GLU A 234 -15.64 6.67 8.54
N GLY A 235 -15.03 7.43 7.62
CA GLY A 235 -14.13 8.53 7.99
C GLY A 235 -12.83 8.09 8.68
N LEU A 236 -12.36 6.87 8.42
CA LEU A 236 -11.16 6.31 9.07
C LEU A 236 -9.88 6.63 8.29
N THR A 237 -8.97 7.39 8.87
CA THR A 237 -7.72 7.83 8.22
C THR A 237 -6.60 6.78 8.24
N VAL A 238 -6.76 5.68 8.99
CA VAL A 238 -5.76 4.63 9.13
C VAL A 238 -5.51 3.88 7.81
N ALA A 239 -4.24 3.65 7.47
CA ALA A 239 -3.86 2.96 6.24
C ALA A 239 -3.91 1.43 6.35
N SER A 240 -3.36 0.87 7.43
CA SER A 240 -3.23 -0.58 7.60
C SER A 240 -4.56 -1.30 7.52
N THR A 241 -4.66 -2.37 6.71
CA THR A 241 -5.89 -3.16 6.60
C THR A 241 -6.29 -3.78 7.94
N ILE A 242 -5.32 -4.25 8.74
CA ILE A 242 -5.58 -4.74 10.10
C ILE A 242 -6.13 -3.63 10.99
N SER A 243 -5.55 -2.42 10.91
CA SER A 243 -6.05 -1.28 11.69
C SER A 243 -7.46 -0.89 11.26
N ARG A 244 -7.79 -0.95 9.96
CA ARG A 244 -9.15 -0.73 9.46
C ARG A 244 -10.12 -1.75 10.05
N PHE A 245 -9.80 -3.04 10.03
CA PHE A 245 -10.62 -4.06 10.72
C PHE A 245 -10.88 -3.71 12.19
N ASN A 246 -9.86 -3.24 12.92
CA ASN A 246 -9.99 -2.92 14.33
C ASN A 246 -10.84 -1.67 14.61
N ASN A 247 -10.80 -0.68 13.71
CA ASN A 247 -11.46 0.61 13.91
C ASN A 247 -12.83 0.71 13.25
N LEU A 248 -13.28 -0.31 12.51
CA LEU A 248 -14.65 -0.35 12.02
C LEU A 248 -15.65 -0.33 13.20
N PRO A 249 -16.83 0.30 13.05
CA PRO A 249 -17.89 0.24 14.04
C PRO A 249 -18.40 -1.19 14.32
N ASP A 250 -19.07 -1.41 15.44
CA ASP A 250 -19.57 -2.74 15.83
C ASP A 250 -20.68 -3.28 14.93
N SER A 251 -21.39 -2.41 14.21
CA SER A 251 -22.33 -2.80 13.15
C SER A 251 -21.69 -3.63 12.03
N TYR A 252 -20.36 -3.61 11.91
CA TYR A 252 -19.59 -4.35 10.92
C TYR A 252 -19.09 -5.72 11.43
N GLU A 253 -19.77 -6.35 12.39
CA GLU A 253 -19.33 -7.61 13.01
C GLU A 253 -19.00 -8.72 11.99
N THR A 254 -19.85 -8.91 10.97
CA THR A 254 -19.60 -9.86 9.87
C THR A 254 -18.30 -9.54 9.13
N ILE A 255 -18.04 -8.25 8.86
CA ILE A 255 -16.81 -7.80 8.19
C ILE A 255 -15.61 -8.05 9.10
N LYS A 256 -15.69 -7.69 10.39
CA LYS A 256 -14.64 -7.94 11.39
C LYS A 256 -14.26 -9.43 11.49
N GLY A 257 -15.22 -10.33 11.27
CA GLY A 257 -15.00 -11.78 11.23
C GLY A 257 -13.95 -12.24 10.20
N TYR A 258 -13.75 -11.50 9.10
CA TYR A 258 -12.75 -11.82 8.07
C TYR A 258 -11.31 -11.43 8.44
N LYS A 259 -11.10 -10.73 9.55
CA LYS A 259 -9.76 -10.29 9.99
C LYS A 259 -8.79 -11.47 10.13
N LYS A 260 -9.26 -12.61 10.66
CA LYS A 260 -8.42 -13.80 10.81
C LYS A 260 -7.90 -14.31 9.46
N ASP A 261 -8.74 -14.37 8.43
CA ASP A 261 -8.30 -14.77 7.09
C ASP A 261 -7.21 -13.85 6.54
N PHE A 262 -7.30 -12.54 6.80
CA PHE A 262 -6.29 -11.59 6.35
C PHE A 262 -4.95 -11.76 7.10
N VAL A 263 -4.99 -12.04 8.41
CA VAL A 263 -3.79 -12.35 9.19
C VAL A 263 -3.16 -13.66 8.72
N ASP A 264 -3.98 -14.70 8.52
CA ASP A 264 -3.54 -15.98 7.97
C ASP A 264 -2.90 -15.77 6.57
N LEU A 265 -3.49 -14.90 5.72
CA LEU A 265 -2.95 -14.55 4.41
C LEU A 265 -1.58 -13.86 4.47
N LEU A 266 -1.37 -12.93 5.42
CA LEU A 266 -0.07 -12.28 5.62
C LEU A 266 1.01 -13.30 5.98
N GLN A 267 0.69 -14.25 6.86
CA GLN A 267 1.61 -15.31 7.26
C GLN A 267 1.87 -16.31 6.14
N PHE A 268 0.81 -16.75 5.47
CA PHE A 268 0.87 -17.63 4.31
C PHE A 268 1.80 -17.04 3.24
N ARG A 269 1.71 -15.73 3.00
CA ARG A 269 2.58 -15.00 2.09
C ARG A 269 4.06 -15.14 2.43
N LEU A 270 4.44 -14.96 3.69
CA LEU A 270 5.84 -15.09 4.09
C LEU A 270 6.37 -16.51 3.92
N ALA A 271 5.53 -17.52 4.16
CA ALA A 271 5.90 -18.92 4.02
C ALA A 271 6.26 -19.27 2.56
N PHE A 272 5.42 -18.94 1.59
CA PHE A 272 5.68 -19.32 0.19
C PHE A 272 6.70 -18.42 -0.54
N GLN A 273 6.98 -17.22 -0.01
CA GLN A 273 7.92 -16.27 -0.60
C GLN A 273 9.36 -16.44 -0.11
N LYS A 274 9.61 -17.31 0.87
CA LYS A 274 10.93 -17.52 1.48
C LYS A 274 12.03 -17.82 0.45
N ASP A 275 11.66 -18.51 -0.64
CA ASP A 275 12.59 -18.88 -1.71
C ASP A 275 12.56 -17.92 -2.91
N SER A 276 11.78 -16.83 -2.84
CA SER A 276 11.78 -15.82 -3.90
C SER A 276 13.12 -15.09 -3.93
N LYS A 277 13.67 -14.90 -5.13
CA LYS A 277 14.97 -14.25 -5.34
C LYS A 277 14.86 -12.81 -5.84
N SER A 278 13.66 -12.36 -6.17
CA SER A 278 13.43 -11.04 -6.76
C SER A 278 12.03 -10.53 -6.45
N TYR A 279 11.81 -9.24 -6.72
CA TYR A 279 10.51 -8.59 -6.53
C TYR A 279 9.46 -9.12 -7.52
N GLU A 280 9.82 -9.33 -8.79
CA GLU A 280 8.90 -9.77 -9.85
C GLU A 280 8.27 -11.13 -9.51
N ASN A 281 9.05 -12.03 -8.93
CA ASN A 281 8.61 -13.37 -8.58
C ASN A 281 7.92 -13.45 -7.21
N VAL A 282 8.02 -12.40 -6.38
CA VAL A 282 7.53 -12.45 -4.99
C VAL A 282 6.01 -12.61 -4.96
N HIS A 283 5.29 -12.11 -5.96
CA HIS A 283 3.82 -12.18 -6.00
C HIS A 283 3.28 -13.47 -6.61
N LEU A 284 4.12 -14.30 -7.23
CA LEU A 284 3.70 -15.47 -8.01
C LEU A 284 3.80 -16.76 -7.19
N LEU A 285 2.64 -17.38 -6.93
CA LEU A 285 2.55 -18.64 -6.20
C LEU A 285 2.35 -19.83 -7.15
N LYS A 286 3.36 -20.70 -7.28
CA LYS A 286 3.23 -21.97 -8.01
C LYS A 286 2.38 -22.96 -7.22
N ILE A 287 1.19 -23.30 -7.73
CA ILE A 287 0.23 -24.17 -7.02
C ILE A 287 0.72 -25.60 -6.85
N SER A 288 1.62 -26.07 -7.71
CA SER A 288 2.27 -27.37 -7.56
C SER A 288 3.16 -27.49 -6.32
N ARG A 289 3.63 -26.36 -5.75
CA ARG A 289 4.46 -26.34 -4.53
C ARG A 289 3.65 -26.47 -3.24
N LEU A 290 2.33 -26.31 -3.30
CA LEU A 290 1.47 -26.35 -2.13
C LEU A 290 1.04 -27.78 -1.80
N THR A 291 1.09 -28.12 -0.52
CA THR A 291 0.44 -29.29 0.06
C THR A 291 -1.09 -29.23 -0.09
N LYS A 292 -1.77 -30.35 0.15
CA LYS A 292 -3.24 -30.40 0.12
C LYS A 292 -3.87 -29.45 1.14
N GLN A 293 -3.28 -29.35 2.34
CA GLN A 293 -3.77 -28.50 3.42
C GLN A 293 -3.59 -27.02 3.08
N GLU A 294 -2.42 -26.61 2.59
CA GLU A 294 -2.17 -25.23 2.14
C GLU A 294 -3.09 -24.82 0.99
N LYS A 295 -3.39 -25.74 0.04
CA LYS A 295 -4.38 -25.50 -1.01
C LYS A 295 -5.77 -25.26 -0.45
N GLN A 296 -6.19 -26.00 0.58
CA GLN A 296 -7.48 -25.82 1.23
C GLN A 296 -7.55 -24.50 1.99
N GLU A 297 -6.47 -24.15 2.70
CA GLU A 297 -6.34 -22.86 3.38
C GLU A 297 -6.42 -21.69 2.40
N LEU A 298 -5.64 -21.72 1.32
CA LEU A 298 -5.68 -20.70 0.27
C LEU A 298 -7.08 -20.55 -0.32
N LYS A 299 -7.75 -21.67 -0.64
CA LYS A 299 -9.13 -21.64 -1.16
C LYS A 299 -10.11 -21.01 -0.17
N ARG A 300 -9.99 -21.31 1.12
CA ARG A 300 -10.81 -20.70 2.18
C ARG A 300 -10.58 -19.18 2.23
N ILE A 301 -9.32 -18.74 2.33
CA ILE A 301 -8.94 -17.32 2.38
C ILE A 301 -9.48 -16.57 1.17
N MET A 302 -9.32 -17.13 -0.04
CA MET A 302 -9.81 -16.52 -1.26
C MET A 302 -11.34 -16.45 -1.31
N LYS A 303 -12.04 -17.54 -0.96
CA LYS A 303 -13.51 -17.56 -0.89
C LYS A 303 -14.03 -16.50 0.08
N ASN A 304 -13.40 -16.38 1.24
CA ASN A 304 -13.75 -15.37 2.24
C ASN A 304 -13.43 -13.95 1.77
N GLY A 305 -12.36 -13.74 1.01
CA GLY A 305 -12.06 -12.45 0.37
C GLY A 305 -13.13 -12.02 -0.63
N TYR A 306 -13.63 -12.96 -1.45
CA TYR A 306 -14.76 -12.69 -2.35
C TYR A 306 -16.04 -12.36 -1.59
N LYS A 307 -16.33 -13.10 -0.50
CA LYS A 307 -17.50 -12.84 0.32
C LYS A 307 -17.41 -11.48 1.02
N LEU A 308 -16.26 -11.15 1.61
CA LEU A 308 -15.96 -9.84 2.17
C LEU A 308 -16.23 -8.71 1.18
N PHE A 309 -15.76 -8.85 -0.07
CA PHE A 309 -15.99 -7.84 -1.09
C PHE A 309 -17.47 -7.74 -1.50
N ALA A 310 -18.18 -8.88 -1.60
CA ALA A 310 -19.62 -8.88 -1.87
C ALA A 310 -20.41 -8.20 -0.74
N ASP A 311 -20.09 -8.48 0.52
CA ASP A 311 -20.71 -7.86 1.69
C ASP A 311 -20.42 -6.35 1.71
N THR A 312 -19.17 -5.95 1.40
CA THR A 312 -18.77 -4.54 1.30
C THR A 312 -19.57 -3.81 0.21
N ARG A 313 -19.71 -4.43 -0.97
CA ARG A 313 -20.53 -3.87 -2.07
C ARG A 313 -21.97 -3.65 -1.63
N ALA A 314 -22.59 -4.65 -1.00
CA ALA A 314 -23.98 -4.55 -0.56
C ALA A 314 -24.18 -3.41 0.46
N ILE A 315 -23.21 -3.19 1.35
CA ILE A 315 -23.22 -2.07 2.30
C ILE A 315 -23.19 -0.73 1.56
N ILE A 316 -22.29 -0.58 0.59
CA ILE A 316 -22.15 0.66 -0.19
C ILE A 316 -23.39 0.92 -1.04
N GLU A 317 -23.90 -0.09 -1.74
CA GLU A 317 -25.11 0.04 -2.57
C GLU A 317 -26.33 0.45 -1.74
N LYS A 318 -26.47 -0.10 -0.52
CA LYS A 318 -27.54 0.29 0.40
C LYS A 318 -27.36 1.71 0.94
N GLY A 319 -26.14 2.11 1.29
CA GLY A 319 -25.85 3.48 1.76
C GLY A 319 -26.18 4.53 0.70
N VAL A 320 -25.75 4.30 -0.55
CA VAL A 320 -26.03 5.21 -1.67
C VAL A 320 -27.53 5.32 -1.97
N GLN A 321 -28.30 4.23 -1.81
CA GLN A 321 -29.76 4.27 -1.95
C GLN A 321 -30.45 5.09 -0.85
N ASN A 322 -29.86 5.13 0.34
CA ASN A 322 -30.40 5.85 1.50
C ASN A 322 -29.91 7.31 1.60
N GLY A 323 -28.88 7.69 0.84
CA GLY A 323 -28.22 8.99 0.96
C GLY A 323 -27.22 9.08 2.13
N ASP A 324 -26.69 7.94 2.57
CA ASP A 324 -25.83 7.78 3.76
C ASP A 324 -24.39 7.33 3.45
#